data_AF-A0A453RSU7-F1
#
_entry.id   AF-A0A453RSU7-F1
#
_cell.length_a   1.000
_cell.length_b   1.000
_cell.length_c   1.000
_cell.angle_alpha   90.00
_cell.angle_beta   90.00
_cell.angle_gamma   90.00
#
_symmetry.space_group_name_H-M   'P 1'
#
loop_
_entity.id
_entity.type
_entity.pdbx_description
1 polymer ?
#
loop_
_entity_poly.entity_id
_entity_poly.type
_entity_poly.pdbx_seq_one_letter_code
_entity_poly.pdbx_strand_id
1 'polypeptide(L)'
;MNKIGLMLPRKYSQLGNDGLLAFVNNFLKEHFLPAIFVDYRKCVQQAISSPAAFRPRVNATSVYSSLVENGRPVLQGLLAVDIIAKEVLGWVQLMPIYAAELVEYVRTFLERTHERCRASYMEV
;
A
#
# COMPACT_ATOMS: atom_id res chain seq x y z
N MET A 1 29.13 -18.19 -8.78
CA MET A 1 28.01 -18.18 -9.74
C MET A 1 26.82 -17.46 -9.12
N ASN A 2 26.23 -16.51 -9.84
CA ASN A 2 25.18 -15.63 -9.32
C ASN A 2 23.82 -16.39 -9.28
N LYS A 3 23.28 -16.67 -8.09
CA LYS A 3 22.04 -17.48 -7.89
C LYS A 3 20.84 -16.93 -8.66
N ILE A 4 20.80 -15.62 -8.90
CA ILE A 4 19.68 -14.93 -9.54
C ILE A 4 19.54 -15.36 -11.01
N GLY A 5 20.66 -15.62 -11.71
CA GLY A 5 20.63 -16.07 -13.11
C GLY A 5 19.98 -17.45 -13.30
N LEU A 6 19.94 -18.29 -12.26
CA LEU A 6 19.28 -19.60 -12.28
C LEU A 6 17.76 -19.51 -12.01
N MET A 7 17.29 -18.41 -11.42
CA MET A 7 15.85 -18.21 -11.14
C MET A 7 15.11 -17.58 -12.33
N LEU A 8 15.84 -17.18 -13.37
CA LEU A 8 15.25 -16.62 -14.57
C LEU A 8 14.68 -17.71 -15.48
N PRO A 9 13.50 -17.47 -16.10
CA PRO A 9 13.01 -18.29 -17.20
C PRO A 9 14.09 -18.48 -18.26
N ARG A 10 14.19 -19.69 -18.85
CA ARG A 10 15.25 -20.04 -19.82
C ARG A 10 15.41 -19.03 -20.97
N LYS A 11 14.32 -18.36 -21.39
CA LYS A 11 14.34 -17.29 -22.41
C LYS A 11 15.19 -16.07 -22.03
N TYR A 12 15.47 -15.87 -20.75
CA TYR A 12 16.27 -14.76 -20.20
C TYR A 12 17.63 -15.21 -19.65
N SER A 13 17.99 -16.49 -19.81
CA SER A 13 19.26 -17.06 -19.33
C SER A 13 20.51 -16.43 -19.96
N GLN A 14 20.33 -15.70 -21.07
CA GLN A 14 21.40 -15.02 -21.81
C GLN A 14 21.65 -13.59 -21.33
N LEU A 15 20.80 -13.05 -20.45
CA LEU A 15 21.02 -11.72 -19.91
C LEU A 15 22.16 -11.77 -18.89
N GLY A 16 23.28 -11.12 -19.22
CA GLY A 16 24.31 -10.78 -18.24
C GLY A 16 23.75 -9.89 -17.12
N ASN A 17 24.56 -9.57 -16.10
CA ASN A 17 24.10 -8.81 -14.92
C ASN A 17 23.35 -7.51 -15.28
N ASP A 18 23.84 -6.75 -16.26
CA ASP A 18 23.21 -5.48 -16.68
C ASP A 18 21.87 -5.72 -17.40
N GLY A 19 21.80 -6.76 -18.23
CA GLY A 19 20.55 -7.15 -18.88
C GLY A 19 19.52 -7.58 -17.84
N LEU A 20 19.92 -8.37 -16.85
CA LEU A 20 19.04 -8.82 -15.78
C LEU A 20 18.48 -7.65 -14.97
N LEU A 21 19.33 -6.68 -14.62
CA LEU A 21 18.89 -5.46 -13.94
C LEU A 21 17.88 -4.67 -14.78
N ALA A 22 18.15 -4.50 -16.07
CA ALA A 22 17.22 -3.84 -17.00
C ALA A 22 15.88 -4.59 -17.11
N PHE A 23 15.91 -5.92 -17.20
CA PHE A 23 14.70 -6.75 -17.21
C PHE A 23 13.88 -6.57 -15.95
N VAL A 24 14.50 -6.63 -14.76
CA VAL A 24 13.80 -6.44 -13.48
C VAL A 24 13.19 -5.05 -13.40
N ASN A 25 13.93 -4.01 -13.79
CA ASN A 25 13.41 -2.64 -13.80
C ASN A 25 12.24 -2.48 -14.77
N ASN A 26 12.30 -3.07 -15.96
CA ASN A 26 11.19 -3.02 -16.92
C ASN A 26 9.99 -3.79 -16.37
N PHE A 27 10.18 -4.97 -15.80
CA PHE A 27 9.11 -5.73 -15.18
C PHE A 27 8.45 -4.97 -14.02
N LEU A 28 9.25 -4.36 -13.14
CA LEU A 28 8.75 -3.59 -12.01
C LEU A 28 7.89 -2.42 -12.51
N LYS A 29 8.41 -1.67 -13.47
CA LYS A 29 7.75 -0.48 -14.03
C LYS A 29 6.50 -0.81 -14.85
N GLU A 30 6.57 -1.80 -15.73
CA GLU A 30 5.53 -2.04 -16.74
C GLU A 30 4.45 -3.01 -16.28
N HIS A 31 4.73 -3.83 -15.27
CA HIS A 31 3.82 -4.89 -14.83
C HIS A 31 3.52 -4.85 -13.33
N PHE A 32 4.56 -4.90 -12.48
CA PHE A 32 4.36 -5.06 -11.04
C PHE A 32 3.72 -3.83 -10.40
N LEU A 33 4.32 -2.64 -10.55
CA LEU A 33 3.83 -1.41 -9.94
C LEU A 33 2.40 -1.06 -10.38
N PRO A 34 2.05 -1.11 -11.68
CA PRO A 34 0.67 -0.86 -12.12
C PRO A 34 -0.34 -1.86 -11.55
N ALA A 35 0.02 -3.16 -11.50
CA ALA A 35 -0.88 -4.19 -10.97
C ALA A 35 -1.15 -3.97 -9.47
N ILE A 36 -0.09 -3.73 -8.71
CA ILE A 36 -0.20 -3.46 -7.27
C ILE A 36 -0.98 -2.18 -7.01
N PHE A 37 -0.73 -1.11 -7.78
CA PHE A 37 -1.49 0.13 -7.65
C PHE A 37 -3.00 -0.11 -7.78
N VAL A 38 -3.40 -0.86 -8.80
CA VAL A 38 -4.80 -1.19 -9.05
C VAL A 38 -5.40 -1.96 -7.88
N ASP A 39 -4.69 -2.98 -7.38
CA ASP A 39 -5.21 -3.81 -6.30
C ASP A 39 -5.26 -3.08 -4.96
N TYR A 40 -4.21 -2.32 -4.61
CA TYR A 40 -4.22 -1.50 -3.40
C TYR A 40 -5.27 -0.39 -3.47
N ARG A 41 -5.46 0.23 -4.64
CA ARG A 41 -6.56 1.18 -4.84
C ARG A 41 -7.91 0.52 -4.57
N LYS A 42 -8.15 -0.71 -5.03
CA LYS A 42 -9.40 -1.45 -4.71
C LYS A 42 -9.53 -1.70 -3.22
N CYS A 43 -8.46 -2.16 -2.54
CA CYS A 43 -8.46 -2.37 -1.10
C CYS A 43 -8.78 -1.10 -0.33
N VAL A 44 -8.19 0.03 -0.72
CA VAL A 44 -8.49 1.36 -0.16
C VAL A 44 -9.96 1.71 -0.36
N GLN A 45 -10.50 1.61 -1.58
CA GLN A 45 -11.92 1.89 -1.85
C GLN A 45 -12.85 1.00 -1.01
N GLN A 46 -12.52 -0.28 -0.87
CA GLN A 46 -13.31 -1.21 -0.08
C GLN A 46 -13.28 -0.85 1.41
N ALA A 47 -12.09 -0.53 1.94
CA ALA A 47 -11.91 -0.15 3.35
C ALA A 47 -12.72 1.10 3.73
N ILE A 48 -12.89 2.06 2.81
CA ILE A 48 -13.59 3.33 3.04
C ILE A 48 -15.01 3.37 2.46
N SER A 49 -15.51 2.27 1.89
CA SER A 49 -16.80 2.23 1.20
C SER A 49 -17.98 2.55 2.12
N SER A 50 -17.94 2.04 3.36
CA SER A 50 -19.03 2.12 4.32
C SER A 50 -18.84 3.25 5.35
N PRO A 51 -19.91 3.98 5.75
CA PRO A 51 -19.86 4.93 6.86
C PRO A 51 -19.36 4.32 8.18
N ALA A 52 -19.59 3.02 8.38
CA ALA A 52 -19.10 2.30 9.57
C ALA A 52 -17.57 2.23 9.65
N ALA A 53 -16.86 2.43 8.54
CA ALA A 53 -15.40 2.49 8.50
C ALA A 53 -14.85 3.72 9.25
N PHE A 54 -15.68 4.75 9.40
CA PHE A 54 -15.40 6.01 10.09
C PHE A 54 -16.02 6.08 11.48
N ARG A 55 -16.53 4.97 12.02
CA ARG A 55 -16.99 4.91 13.40
C ARG A 55 -15.89 4.31 14.28
N PRO A 56 -15.48 4.97 15.38
CA PRO A 56 -14.53 4.38 16.32
C PRO A 56 -15.07 3.05 16.85
N ARG A 57 -14.29 1.98 16.74
CA ARG A 57 -14.59 0.72 17.41
C ARG A 57 -13.81 0.66 18.71
N VAL A 58 -14.52 0.48 19.83
CA VAL A 58 -13.96 0.36 21.18
C VAL A 58 -14.57 -0.87 21.82
N ASN A 59 -13.82 -1.57 22.66
CA ASN A 59 -14.42 -2.54 23.56
C ASN A 59 -15.09 -1.76 24.70
N ALA A 60 -16.42 -1.83 24.82
CA ALA A 60 -17.18 -0.94 25.72
C ALA A 60 -16.76 -1.02 27.20
N THR A 61 -16.05 -2.08 27.58
CA THR A 61 -15.53 -2.36 28.92
C THR A 61 -14.03 -2.05 29.09
N SER A 62 -13.29 -1.60 28.06
CA SER A 62 -11.85 -1.32 28.19
C SER A 62 -11.56 0.12 28.63
N VAL A 63 -10.69 0.27 29.63
CA VAL A 63 -10.02 1.54 29.94
C VAL A 63 -9.14 1.94 28.74
N TYR A 64 -9.10 3.24 28.43
CA TYR A 64 -8.29 3.76 27.32
C TYR A 64 -6.83 3.25 27.39
N SER A 65 -6.33 2.76 26.26
CA SER A 65 -4.94 2.32 26.08
C SER A 65 -4.35 2.96 24.83
N SER A 66 -3.02 3.21 24.84
CA SER A 66 -2.30 3.76 23.69
C SER A 66 -2.10 2.73 22.57
N LEU A 67 -2.18 1.44 22.90
CA LEU A 67 -2.03 0.33 21.95
C LEU A 67 -3.38 -0.07 21.36
N VAL A 68 -3.42 -0.27 20.04
CA VAL A 68 -4.65 -0.66 19.31
C VAL A 68 -5.18 -2.00 19.79
N GLU A 69 -4.29 -2.96 20.03
CA GLU A 69 -4.61 -4.31 20.52
C GLU A 69 -5.32 -4.30 21.89
N ASN A 70 -5.11 -3.23 22.67
CA ASN A 70 -5.60 -3.10 24.04
C ASN A 70 -6.82 -2.16 24.16
N GLY A 71 -7.56 -1.95 23.07
CA GLY A 71 -8.84 -1.24 23.11
C GLY A 71 -8.79 0.24 22.73
N ARG A 72 -7.72 0.73 22.12
CA ARG A 72 -7.69 2.09 21.58
C ARG A 72 -8.81 2.27 20.54
N PRO A 73 -9.69 3.29 20.68
CA PRO A 73 -10.64 3.64 19.64
C PRO A 73 -9.92 3.97 18.33
N VAL A 74 -10.21 3.22 17.27
CA VAL A 74 -9.64 3.45 15.94
C VAL A 74 -10.70 3.42 14.85
N LEU A 75 -10.49 4.21 13.81
CA LEU A 75 -11.29 4.18 12.59
C LEU A 75 -10.74 3.06 11.70
N GLN A 76 -11.49 1.96 11.60
CA GLN A 76 -11.01 0.74 10.94
C GLN A 76 -10.67 0.97 9.47
N GLY A 77 -11.43 1.82 8.76
CA GLY A 77 -11.12 2.18 7.38
C GLY A 77 -9.77 2.87 7.25
N LEU A 78 -9.48 3.85 8.13
CA LEU A 78 -8.22 4.58 8.11
C LEU A 78 -7.05 3.71 8.55
N LEU A 79 -7.24 2.81 9.51
CA LEU A 79 -6.20 1.87 9.93
C LEU A 79 -5.77 0.96 8.77
N ALA A 80 -6.73 0.43 8.01
CA ALA A 80 -6.41 -0.38 6.84
C ALA A 80 -5.66 0.42 5.76
N VAL A 81 -6.05 1.67 5.52
CA VAL A 81 -5.35 2.56 4.57
C VAL A 81 -3.94 2.91 5.07
N ASP A 82 -3.75 3.17 6.36
CA ASP A 82 -2.45 3.46 6.97
C ASP A 82 -1.47 2.28 6.82
N ILE A 83 -1.96 1.04 6.99
CA ILE A 83 -1.15 -0.17 6.76
C ILE A 83 -0.67 -0.22 5.30
N ILE A 84 -1.57 -0.04 4.33
CA ILE A 84 -1.22 -0.03 2.89
C ILE A 84 -0.23 1.09 2.58
N ALA A 85 -0.48 2.30 3.09
CA ALA A 85 0.38 3.46 2.86
C ALA A 85 1.80 3.22 3.40
N LYS A 86 1.92 2.66 4.61
CA LYS A 86 3.21 2.32 5.23
C LYS A 86 3.94 1.23 4.47
N GLU A 87 3.23 0.21 3.98
CA GLU A 87 3.83 -0.84 3.16
C GLU A 87 4.44 -0.26 1.88
N VAL A 88 3.69 0.56 1.14
CA VAL A 88 4.17 1.22 -0.09
C VAL A 88 5.32 2.17 0.19
N LEU A 89 5.28 2.94 1.29
CA LEU A 89 6.38 3.79 1.71
C LEU A 89 7.63 2.99 2.09
N GLY A 90 7.47 1.81 2.70
CA GLY A 90 8.59 0.91 3.01
C GLY A 90 9.35 0.48 1.76
N TRP A 91 8.64 0.32 0.63
CA TRP A 91 9.26 -0.01 -0.64
C TRP A 91 10.11 1.12 -1.24
N VAL A 92 9.90 2.37 -0.86
CA VAL A 92 10.72 3.49 -1.33
C VAL A 92 12.20 3.28 -0.99
N GLN A 93 12.49 2.69 0.17
CA GLN A 93 13.87 2.37 0.56
C GLN A 93 14.45 1.18 -0.23
N LEU A 94 13.60 0.24 -0.65
CA LEU A 94 14.01 -0.96 -1.40
C LEU A 94 14.11 -0.70 -2.91
N MET A 95 13.35 0.28 -3.41
CA MET A 95 13.21 0.61 -4.82
C MET A 95 13.31 2.12 -5.05
N PRO A 96 14.46 2.74 -4.76
CA PRO A 96 14.61 4.20 -4.75
C PRO A 96 14.37 4.84 -6.13
N ILE A 97 14.59 4.10 -7.24
CA ILE A 97 14.32 4.57 -8.59
C ILE A 97 12.84 4.84 -8.87
N TYR A 98 11.93 4.24 -8.09
CA TYR A 98 10.48 4.43 -8.20
C TYR A 98 9.91 5.27 -7.05
N ALA A 99 10.76 5.91 -6.24
CA ALA A 99 10.32 6.66 -5.06
C ALA A 99 9.21 7.67 -5.35
N ALA A 100 9.35 8.44 -6.43
CA ALA A 100 8.36 9.44 -6.83
C ALA A 100 7.00 8.81 -7.17
N GLU A 101 7.00 7.68 -7.88
CA GLU A 101 5.78 6.97 -8.26
C GLU A 101 5.09 6.34 -7.03
N LEU A 102 5.87 5.70 -6.16
CA LEU A 102 5.36 5.11 -4.91
C LEU A 102 4.77 6.17 -3.97
N VAL A 103 5.42 7.34 -3.86
CA VAL A 103 4.88 8.48 -3.09
C VAL A 103 3.57 8.99 -3.70
N GLU A 104 3.46 9.02 -5.03
CA GLU A 104 2.22 9.42 -5.70
C GLU A 104 1.08 8.42 -5.47
N TYR A 105 1.37 7.12 -5.38
CA TYR A 105 0.38 6.10 -5.02
C TYR A 105 -0.16 6.35 -3.62
N VAL A 106 0.74 6.59 -2.65
CA VAL A 106 0.38 6.88 -1.27
C VAL A 106 -0.46 8.16 -1.19
N ARG A 107 -0.06 9.22 -1.91
CA ARG A 107 -0.83 10.46 -2.01
C ARG A 107 -2.25 10.16 -2.51
N THR A 108 -2.38 9.42 -3.60
CA THR A 108 -3.68 9.06 -4.19
C THR A 108 -4.58 8.34 -3.16
N PHE A 109 -4.01 7.41 -2.39
CA PHE A 109 -4.78 6.66 -1.38
C PHE A 109 -5.23 7.56 -0.22
N LEU A 110 -4.37 8.46 0.24
CA LEU A 110 -4.64 9.38 1.34
C LEU A 110 -5.66 10.46 0.94
N GLU A 111 -5.53 11.06 -0.24
CA GLU A 111 -6.48 12.05 -0.76
C GLU A 111 -7.89 11.46 -0.87
N ARG A 112 -8.00 10.25 -1.41
CA ARG A 112 -9.29 9.56 -1.51
C ARG A 112 -9.91 9.26 -0.15
N THR A 113 -9.08 8.85 0.82
CA THR A 113 -9.52 8.57 2.19
C THR A 113 -9.96 9.84 2.88
N HIS A 114 -9.21 10.93 2.75
CA HIS A 114 -9.55 12.25 3.26
C HIS A 114 -10.88 12.75 2.71
N GLU A 115 -11.09 12.64 1.40
CA GLU A 115 -12.36 13.01 0.76
C GLU A 115 -13.54 12.23 1.35
N ARG A 116 -13.37 10.93 1.57
CA ARG A 116 -14.42 10.09 2.14
C ARG A 116 -14.67 10.34 3.62
N CYS A 117 -13.63 10.64 4.40
CA CYS A 117 -13.75 11.14 5.77
C CYS A 117 -14.60 12.41 5.79
N ARG A 118 -14.26 13.38 4.95
CA ARG A 118 -14.92 14.66 4.86
C ARG A 118 -16.41 14.51 4.59
N ALA A 119 -16.79 13.72 3.59
CA ALA A 119 -18.19 13.40 3.30
C ALA A 119 -18.89 12.76 4.52
N SER A 120 -18.24 11.81 5.19
CA SER A 120 -18.85 11.08 6.32
C SER A 120 -19.07 11.94 7.58
N TYR A 121 -18.31 13.02 7.76
CA TYR A 121 -18.40 13.89 8.95
C TYR A 121 -19.05 15.26 8.69
N MET A 122 -19.11 15.72 7.43
CA MET A 122 -19.67 17.03 7.08
C MET A 122 -21.03 16.97 6.37
N GLU A 123 -21.46 15.82 5.86
CA GLU A 123 -22.80 15.66 5.26
C GLU A 123 -23.84 15.15 6.27
N VAL A 124 -23.65 15.45 7.57
CA VAL A 124 -24.60 15.13 8.66
C VAL A 124 -25.54 16.31 8.91
#